data_AF-A0A960QAP4-F1
#
_entry.id   AF-A0A960QAP4-F1
#
_cell.length_a   1.000
_cell.length_b   1.000
_cell.length_c   1.000
_cell.angle_alpha   90.00
_cell.angle_beta   90.00
_cell.angle_gamma   90.00
#
_symmetry.space_group_name_H-M   'P 1'
#
loop_
_entity.id
_entity.type
_entity.pdbx_description
1 polymer ?
#
loop_
_entity_poly.entity_id
_entity_poly.type
_entity_poly.pdbx_seq_one_letter_code
_entity_poly.pdbx_strand_id
1 'polypeptide(L)'
;MQTATQLPEPGRFWIRYSPRAWPGPEGLWTHLGRGGLGVSRGGGPLPAASEDDAPALDDVLYLPPAGRLARGGRDALIARHAARGTPVLVQILVPEPAPAVRKAVFDPLPVLLDGDLEALSKVPAGAVVVWPLIAGLTDGDEVVDEGLSRLAEAGVSVLQALTLQLSPGERRRLAEGAEDEAFHALFHRPPPSERAFARRAYQGHGFAPFVSRPLPTEPLRGASNREVAGLLARAGDLCLRLAQPQGRSQGYFRAARWIDATEYDVAALAREGNLGVVGHVDDASRELVEEWLETGASSLVDELTTEYLTGPFEETEP
;
A
#
# COMPACT_ATOMS: atom_id res chain seq x y z
N MET A 1 -17.32 -21.20 -0.87
CA MET A 1 -17.11 -20.21 -1.95
C MET A 1 -16.88 -18.81 -1.34
N GLN A 2 -15.63 -18.36 -1.17
CA GLN A 2 -15.38 -16.93 -1.04
C GLN A 2 -14.92 -16.43 -2.40
N THR A 3 -15.87 -15.88 -3.16
CA THR A 3 -15.53 -15.06 -4.31
C THR A 3 -14.77 -13.83 -3.79
N ALA A 4 -13.61 -13.53 -4.34
CA ALA A 4 -12.99 -12.23 -4.13
C ALA A 4 -13.94 -11.16 -4.68
N THR A 5 -13.96 -9.99 -4.05
CA THR A 5 -14.64 -8.83 -4.62
C THR A 5 -13.62 -7.96 -5.31
N GLN A 6 -13.92 -7.57 -6.54
CA GLN A 6 -13.21 -6.49 -7.22
C GLN A 6 -13.46 -5.19 -6.45
N LEU A 7 -12.40 -4.57 -5.99
CA LEU A 7 -12.44 -3.28 -5.32
C LEU A 7 -12.13 -2.18 -6.34
N PRO A 8 -12.65 -0.95 -6.14
CA PRO A 8 -12.05 0.20 -6.80
C PRO A 8 -10.57 0.24 -6.41
N GLU A 9 -9.68 0.58 -7.35
CA GLU A 9 -8.26 0.78 -7.02
C GLU A 9 -8.17 1.82 -5.91
N PRO A 10 -7.75 1.45 -4.68
CA PRO A 10 -7.55 2.46 -3.67
C PRO A 10 -6.41 3.34 -4.17
N GLY A 11 -6.58 4.66 -4.14
CA GLY A 11 -5.61 5.61 -4.72
C GLY A 11 -4.20 5.59 -4.08
N ARG A 12 -3.88 4.62 -3.23
CA ARG A 12 -2.60 4.49 -2.51
C ARG A 12 -2.01 3.08 -2.52
N PHE A 13 -2.76 2.07 -2.96
CA PHE A 13 -2.30 0.69 -3.07
C PHE A 13 -2.88 0.04 -4.33
N TRP A 14 -2.12 -0.83 -4.98
CA TRP A 14 -2.58 -1.58 -6.17
C TRP A 14 -3.47 -2.77 -5.80
N ILE A 15 -4.45 -2.57 -4.92
CA ILE A 15 -5.32 -3.63 -4.42
C ILE A 15 -6.55 -3.72 -5.32
N ARG A 16 -6.65 -4.80 -6.10
CA ARG A 16 -7.84 -5.07 -6.92
C ARG A 16 -8.78 -6.09 -6.30
N TYR A 17 -8.24 -7.08 -5.59
CA TYR A 17 -9.03 -8.18 -5.04
C TYR A 17 -8.86 -8.31 -3.54
N SER A 18 -9.97 -8.47 -2.83
CA SER A 18 -10.00 -8.81 -1.39
C SER A 18 -11.04 -9.91 -1.14
N PRO A 19 -10.81 -10.80 -0.16
CA PRO A 19 -11.84 -11.72 0.32
C PRO A 19 -13.12 -11.00 0.73
N ARG A 20 -14.29 -11.52 0.32
CA ARG A 20 -15.62 -10.96 0.68
C ARG A 20 -15.91 -10.98 2.18
N ALA A 21 -15.40 -11.99 2.87
CA ALA A 21 -15.49 -12.12 4.31
C ALA A 21 -14.11 -12.51 4.86
N TRP A 22 -13.77 -12.03 6.05
CA TRP A 22 -12.46 -12.29 6.62
C TRP A 22 -12.57 -12.40 8.14
N PRO A 23 -12.02 -13.45 8.76
CA PRO A 23 -11.94 -13.56 10.21
C PRO A 23 -10.79 -12.67 10.71
N GLY A 24 -11.12 -11.39 10.87
CA GLY A 24 -10.18 -10.38 11.35
C GLY A 24 -9.68 -10.65 12.78
N PRO A 25 -8.64 -9.91 13.21
CA PRO A 25 -8.18 -9.93 14.60
C PRO A 25 -9.25 -9.39 15.57
N GLU A 26 -9.00 -9.57 16.87
CA GLU A 26 -9.90 -9.08 17.93
C GLU A 26 -9.91 -7.55 18.03
N GLY A 27 -8.76 -6.89 17.77
CA GLY A 27 -8.60 -5.44 17.80
C GLY A 27 -8.80 -4.72 16.46
N LEU A 28 -8.73 -3.38 16.51
CA LEU A 28 -8.73 -2.52 15.33
C LEU A 28 -7.46 -2.75 14.50
N TRP A 29 -7.60 -2.58 13.19
CA TRP A 29 -6.51 -2.70 12.23
C TRP A 29 -6.81 -1.82 11.01
N THR A 30 -5.79 -1.51 10.22
CA THR A 30 -5.90 -0.63 9.06
C THR A 30 -6.43 -1.37 7.83
N HIS A 31 -7.59 -1.02 7.27
CA HIS A 31 -8.07 -1.66 6.04
C HIS A 31 -7.48 -1.03 4.78
N LEU A 32 -6.34 -1.53 4.30
CA LEU A 32 -5.63 -0.97 3.14
C LEU A 32 -6.50 -0.87 1.88
N GLY A 33 -7.30 -1.89 1.58
CA GLY A 33 -8.19 -1.89 0.41
C GLY A 33 -9.35 -0.89 0.45
N ARG A 34 -9.64 -0.29 1.62
CA ARG A 34 -10.73 0.69 1.80
C ARG A 34 -10.22 2.06 2.27
N GLY A 35 -8.97 2.15 2.70
CA GLY A 35 -8.41 3.34 3.32
C GLY A 35 -9.11 3.72 4.64
N GLY A 36 -9.67 2.77 5.39
CA GLY A 36 -10.42 3.02 6.63
C GLY A 36 -10.07 2.01 7.73
N LEU A 37 -10.91 1.85 8.75
CA LEU A 37 -10.68 0.84 9.78
C LEU A 37 -11.24 -0.52 9.38
N GLY A 38 -10.47 -1.54 9.69
CA GLY A 38 -10.93 -2.91 9.74
C GLY A 38 -11.96 -3.11 10.85
N VAL A 39 -12.86 -4.08 10.64
CA VAL A 39 -13.82 -4.51 11.66
C VAL A 39 -13.45 -5.89 12.15
N SER A 40 -13.36 -6.05 13.47
CA SER A 40 -13.26 -7.34 14.13
C SER A 40 -14.52 -8.15 13.82
N ARG A 41 -14.35 -9.25 13.09
CA ARG A 41 -15.37 -10.31 13.02
C ARG A 41 -14.76 -11.47 13.79
N GLY A 42 -15.24 -11.67 15.02
CA GLY A 42 -14.70 -12.64 15.97
C GLY A 42 -14.37 -13.99 15.32
N GLY A 43 -13.32 -14.64 15.85
CA GLY A 43 -12.58 -15.78 15.30
C GLY A 43 -13.38 -16.99 14.85
N GLY A 44 -14.14 -16.83 13.77
CA GLY A 44 -14.70 -17.92 13.01
C GLY A 44 -13.62 -18.60 12.17
N PRO A 45 -13.81 -19.89 11.80
CA PRO A 45 -12.93 -20.53 10.85
C PRO A 45 -12.92 -19.73 9.54
N LEU A 46 -11.76 -19.67 8.88
CA LEU A 46 -11.77 -19.34 7.45
C LEU A 46 -12.73 -20.32 6.77
N PRO A 47 -13.70 -19.86 5.96
CA PRO A 47 -14.55 -20.80 5.25
C PRO A 47 -13.65 -21.73 4.45
N ALA A 48 -13.87 -23.04 4.61
CA ALA A 48 -13.02 -24.07 4.05
C ALA A 48 -12.71 -23.77 2.58
N ALA A 49 -11.43 -23.58 2.30
CA ALA A 49 -10.92 -23.39 0.96
C ALA A 49 -11.00 -24.75 0.25
N SER A 50 -12.18 -25.12 -0.26
CA SER A 50 -12.31 -26.26 -1.18
C SER A 50 -11.25 -26.13 -2.27
N GLU A 51 -10.57 -27.23 -2.54
CA GLU A 51 -9.32 -27.28 -3.32
C GLU A 51 -9.47 -26.78 -4.76
N ASP A 52 -10.70 -26.77 -5.30
CA ASP A 52 -10.93 -26.66 -6.74
C ASP A 52 -11.46 -25.30 -7.27
N ASP A 53 -11.94 -24.37 -6.43
CA ASP A 53 -12.77 -23.24 -6.92
C ASP A 53 -12.25 -21.82 -6.61
N ALA A 54 -11.00 -21.65 -6.14
CA ALA A 54 -10.46 -20.29 -5.99
C ALA A 54 -10.33 -19.66 -7.39
N PRO A 55 -11.00 -18.52 -7.68
CA PRO A 55 -10.98 -17.92 -9.01
C PRO A 55 -9.54 -17.64 -9.45
N ALA A 56 -9.26 -17.82 -10.74
CA ALA A 56 -8.01 -17.35 -11.32
C ALA A 56 -8.03 -15.82 -11.23
N LEU A 57 -7.21 -15.28 -10.33
CA LEU A 57 -6.99 -13.85 -10.21
C LEU A 57 -5.76 -13.53 -11.05
N ASP A 58 -5.96 -12.66 -12.03
CA ASP A 58 -4.89 -12.11 -12.83
C ASP A 58 -4.16 -11.00 -12.06
N ASP A 59 -4.76 -10.31 -11.09
CA ASP A 59 -4.15 -9.20 -10.36
C ASP A 59 -3.79 -9.51 -8.87
N VAL A 60 -3.42 -8.48 -8.11
CA VAL A 60 -3.02 -8.53 -6.71
C VAL A 60 -4.19 -8.94 -5.83
N LEU A 61 -4.02 -10.09 -5.17
CA LEU A 61 -4.85 -10.51 -4.04
C LEU A 61 -4.32 -9.89 -2.75
N TYR A 62 -5.15 -9.07 -2.11
CA TYR A 62 -4.90 -8.54 -0.79
C TYR A 62 -5.52 -9.45 0.28
N LEU A 63 -4.70 -9.88 1.25
CA LEU A 63 -5.12 -10.65 2.41
C LEU A 63 -4.95 -9.78 3.67
N PRO A 64 -6.06 -9.36 4.30
CA PRO A 64 -6.00 -8.60 5.55
C PRO A 64 -5.41 -9.39 6.72
N PRO A 65 -5.14 -8.74 7.87
CA PRO A 65 -4.75 -9.44 9.09
C PRO A 65 -5.80 -10.47 9.51
N ALA A 66 -5.35 -11.65 9.91
CA ALA A 66 -6.22 -12.74 10.35
C ALA A 66 -6.14 -12.91 11.87
N GLY A 67 -7.26 -13.27 12.51
CA GLY A 67 -7.27 -13.68 13.91
C GLY A 67 -6.37 -14.91 14.14
N ARG A 68 -5.88 -15.09 15.37
CA ARG A 68 -4.87 -16.12 15.71
C ARG A 68 -5.22 -17.52 15.19
N LEU A 69 -6.49 -17.93 15.34
CA LEU A 69 -6.99 -19.23 14.90
C LEU A 69 -7.08 -19.39 13.37
N ALA A 70 -7.12 -18.29 12.63
CA ALA A 70 -7.25 -18.26 11.18
C ALA A 70 -5.90 -18.12 10.44
N ARG A 71 -4.79 -17.84 11.14
CA ARG A 71 -3.47 -17.60 10.54
C ARG A 71 -2.99 -18.78 9.67
N GLY A 72 -3.12 -20.01 10.17
CA GLY A 72 -2.71 -21.20 9.40
C GLY A 72 -3.45 -21.35 8.07
N GLY A 73 -4.74 -20.99 8.03
CA GLY A 73 -5.50 -21.01 6.77
C GLY A 73 -5.16 -19.83 5.84
N ARG A 74 -4.83 -18.65 6.39
CA ARG A 74 -4.29 -17.53 5.59
C ARG A 74 -2.99 -17.96 4.91
N ASP A 75 -2.09 -18.59 5.66
CA ASP A 75 -0.79 -19.03 5.16
C ASP A 75 -0.93 -20.15 4.10
N ALA A 76 -1.94 -21.01 4.24
CA ALA A 76 -2.30 -21.98 3.20
C ALA A 76 -2.87 -21.31 1.93
N LEU A 77 -3.69 -20.26 2.05
CA LEU A 77 -4.19 -19.48 0.91
C LEU A 77 -3.06 -18.78 0.17
N ILE A 78 -2.13 -18.19 0.92
CA ILE A 78 -0.90 -17.58 0.41
C ILE A 78 -0.13 -18.60 -0.45
N ALA A 79 0.17 -19.77 0.10
CA ALA A 79 0.95 -20.79 -0.59
C ALA A 79 0.26 -21.25 -1.88
N ARG A 80 -1.06 -21.38 -1.86
CA ARG A 80 -1.87 -21.76 -3.03
C ARG A 80 -1.81 -20.71 -4.14
N HIS A 81 -1.95 -19.44 -3.80
CA HIS A 81 -1.87 -18.34 -4.78
C HIS A 81 -0.44 -18.15 -5.30
N ALA A 82 0.57 -18.32 -4.45
CA ALA A 82 1.97 -18.32 -4.87
C ALA A 82 2.25 -19.45 -5.89
N ALA A 83 1.73 -20.67 -5.66
CA ALA A 83 1.87 -21.78 -6.61
C ALA A 83 1.18 -21.53 -7.98
N ARG A 84 0.20 -20.62 -8.03
CA ARG A 84 -0.48 -20.19 -9.25
C ARG A 84 0.15 -18.96 -9.88
N GLY A 85 1.22 -18.43 -9.30
CA GLY A 85 1.86 -17.22 -9.78
C GLY A 85 1.12 -15.92 -9.42
N THR A 86 -0.03 -16.00 -8.73
CA THR A 86 -0.85 -14.84 -8.37
C THR A 86 -0.07 -13.91 -7.43
N PRO A 87 0.05 -12.61 -7.72
CA PRO A 87 0.64 -11.67 -6.78
C PRO A 87 -0.20 -11.56 -5.51
N VAL A 88 0.42 -11.69 -4.35
CA VAL A 88 -0.25 -11.59 -3.04
C VAL A 88 0.37 -10.46 -2.24
N LEU A 89 -0.47 -9.58 -1.70
CA LEU A 89 -0.13 -8.62 -0.66
C LEU A 89 -0.74 -9.09 0.66
N VAL A 90 0.10 -9.39 1.65
CA VAL A 90 -0.37 -9.84 2.97
C VAL A 90 -0.14 -8.75 3.99
N GLN A 91 -1.16 -8.43 4.77
CA GLN A 91 -1.02 -7.53 5.91
C GLN A 91 -0.91 -8.30 7.21
N ILE A 92 0.06 -7.90 8.03
CA ILE A 92 0.47 -8.56 9.27
C ILE A 92 0.41 -7.53 10.39
N LEU A 93 -0.20 -7.86 11.54
CA LEU A 93 -0.14 -6.94 12.69
C LEU A 93 1.24 -6.98 13.33
N VAL A 94 1.75 -5.87 13.84
CA VAL A 94 2.92 -5.89 14.72
C VAL A 94 2.52 -6.52 16.07
N PRO A 95 3.31 -7.42 16.69
CA PRO A 95 4.58 -8.02 16.25
C PRO A 95 4.42 -9.47 15.73
N GLU A 96 3.37 -9.77 14.95
CA GLU A 96 3.17 -11.10 14.37
C GLU A 96 4.32 -11.47 13.42
N PRO A 97 4.78 -12.75 13.42
CA PRO A 97 5.78 -13.20 12.46
C PRO A 97 5.28 -13.11 11.02
N ALA A 98 6.15 -12.71 10.09
CA ALA A 98 5.84 -12.70 8.67
C ALA A 98 5.67 -14.13 8.12
N PRO A 99 4.63 -14.40 7.31
CA PRO A 99 4.58 -15.62 6.52
C PRO A 99 5.62 -15.56 5.40
N ALA A 100 5.95 -16.72 4.81
CA ALA A 100 6.86 -16.82 3.68
C ALA A 100 6.21 -16.27 2.39
N VAL A 101 6.21 -14.95 2.23
CA VAL A 101 5.66 -14.24 1.08
C VAL A 101 6.63 -13.21 0.52
N ARG A 102 6.51 -12.95 -0.79
CA ARG A 102 7.31 -11.90 -1.45
C ARG A 102 6.97 -10.49 -0.93
N LYS A 103 5.72 -10.25 -0.52
CA LYS A 103 5.29 -8.93 -0.04
C LYS A 103 4.36 -9.05 1.17
N ALA A 104 4.94 -8.80 2.33
CA ALA A 104 4.22 -8.55 3.57
C ALA A 104 4.29 -7.05 3.90
N VAL A 105 3.20 -6.52 4.44
CA VAL A 105 3.13 -5.16 5.00
C VAL A 105 2.71 -5.26 6.47
N PHE A 106 3.49 -4.61 7.33
CA PHE A 106 3.25 -4.58 8.76
C PHE A 106 2.34 -3.41 9.12
N ASP A 107 1.30 -3.72 9.88
CA ASP A 107 0.32 -2.77 10.40
C ASP A 107 0.56 -2.54 11.90
N PRO A 108 1.07 -1.37 12.26
CA PRO A 108 1.36 -1.02 13.64
C PRO A 108 0.13 -0.45 14.37
N LEU A 109 -1.05 -0.33 13.73
CA LEU A 109 -2.19 0.35 14.36
C LEU A 109 -2.50 -0.13 15.79
N PRO A 110 -2.61 -1.45 16.08
CA PRO A 110 -2.92 -1.89 17.45
C PRO A 110 -1.89 -1.41 18.47
N VAL A 111 -0.59 -1.55 18.16
CA VAL A 111 0.48 -1.19 19.10
C VAL A 111 0.61 0.32 19.27
N LEU A 112 0.28 1.11 18.24
CA LEU A 112 0.21 2.57 18.35
C LEU A 112 -0.96 3.02 19.23
N LEU A 113 -2.13 2.38 19.10
CA LEU A 113 -3.30 2.69 19.93
C LEU A 113 -3.08 2.28 21.40
N ASP A 114 -2.35 1.19 21.63
CA ASP A 114 -2.03 0.70 22.97
C ASP A 114 -0.83 1.45 23.62
N GLY A 115 -0.13 2.30 22.87
CA GLY A 115 1.09 2.99 23.32
C GLY A 115 2.32 2.07 23.47
N ASP A 116 2.27 0.83 22.99
CA ASP A 116 3.36 -0.14 23.04
C ASP A 116 4.35 0.07 21.88
N LEU A 117 5.07 1.18 21.91
CA LEU A 117 6.07 1.50 20.87
C LEU A 117 7.26 0.54 20.86
N GLU A 118 7.55 -0.15 21.97
CA GLU A 118 8.61 -1.17 22.05
C GLU A 118 8.33 -2.34 21.09
N ALA A 119 7.05 -2.67 20.85
CA ALA A 119 6.70 -3.71 19.89
C ALA A 119 7.14 -3.40 18.45
N LEU A 120 7.35 -2.14 18.08
CA LEU A 120 7.84 -1.74 16.76
C LEU A 120 9.26 -2.25 16.49
N SER A 121 10.09 -2.44 17.51
CA SER A 121 11.43 -3.02 17.38
C SER A 121 11.43 -4.51 17.01
N LYS A 122 10.25 -5.17 17.04
CA LYS A 122 10.10 -6.59 16.67
C LYS A 122 9.81 -6.79 15.18
N VAL A 123 9.67 -5.71 14.42
CA VAL A 123 9.49 -5.78 12.97
C VAL A 123 10.77 -6.33 12.32
N PRO A 124 10.69 -7.24 11.33
CA PRO A 124 11.89 -7.77 10.67
C PRO A 124 12.65 -6.69 9.89
N ALA A 125 13.97 -6.80 9.85
CA ALA A 125 14.80 -5.97 8.98
C ALA A 125 14.40 -6.11 7.51
N GLY A 126 14.45 -5.00 6.78
CA GLY A 126 14.00 -4.89 5.40
C GLY A 126 12.48 -4.84 5.23
N ALA A 127 11.69 -4.90 6.31
CA ALA A 127 10.22 -4.91 6.21
C ALA A 127 9.64 -3.62 5.62
N VAL A 128 8.38 -3.74 5.20
CA VAL A 128 7.52 -2.62 4.82
C VAL A 128 6.51 -2.40 5.94
N VAL A 129 6.40 -1.17 6.42
CA VAL A 129 5.41 -0.77 7.42
C VAL A 129 4.46 0.25 6.80
N VAL A 130 3.17 0.14 7.10
CA VAL A 130 2.17 1.16 6.76
C VAL A 130 1.81 1.91 8.03
N TRP A 131 2.20 3.17 8.14
CA TRP A 131 1.89 4.00 9.30
C TRP A 131 0.49 4.64 9.16
N PRO A 132 -0.51 4.25 9.97
CA PRO A 132 -1.81 4.90 9.95
C PRO A 132 -1.69 6.30 10.53
N LEU A 133 -2.21 7.31 9.83
CA LEU A 133 -2.27 8.70 10.31
C LEU A 133 -3.68 9.02 10.78
N ILE A 134 -3.82 9.18 12.10
CA ILE A 134 -5.06 9.45 12.81
C ILE A 134 -4.81 10.60 13.78
N ALA A 135 -5.53 11.71 13.58
CA ALA A 135 -5.35 12.94 14.35
C ALA A 135 -5.56 12.68 15.86
N GLY A 136 -4.58 13.09 16.66
CA GLY A 136 -4.55 12.96 18.11
C GLY A 136 -4.20 11.56 18.63
N LEU A 137 -3.98 10.57 17.75
CA LEU A 137 -3.68 9.20 18.16
C LEU A 137 -2.33 8.71 17.63
N THR A 138 -2.00 9.01 16.37
CA THR A 138 -0.79 8.46 15.73
C THR A 138 0.06 9.51 15.01
N ASP A 139 -0.27 10.79 15.19
CA ASP A 139 0.37 11.95 14.57
C ASP A 139 1.05 12.90 15.57
N GLY A 140 1.05 12.56 16.87
CA GLY A 140 1.75 13.36 17.89
C GLY A 140 3.27 13.21 17.78
N ASP A 141 4.01 14.30 18.02
CA ASP A 141 5.46 14.35 17.81
C ASP A 141 6.23 13.27 18.57
N GLU A 142 5.89 13.03 19.83
CA GLU A 142 6.55 12.00 20.66
C GLU A 142 6.32 10.59 20.10
N VAL A 143 5.08 10.26 19.74
CA VAL A 143 4.71 8.96 19.16
C VAL A 143 5.41 8.75 17.82
N VAL A 144 5.49 9.81 17.01
CA VAL A 144 6.13 9.77 15.70
C VAL A 144 7.64 9.61 15.85
N ASP A 145 8.33 10.45 16.63
CA ASP A 145 9.80 10.39 16.74
C ASP A 145 10.30 9.09 17.37
N GLU A 146 9.66 8.66 18.46
CA GLU A 146 10.01 7.41 19.11
C GLU A 146 9.72 6.23 18.17
N GLY A 147 8.53 6.19 17.55
CA GLY A 147 8.18 5.09 16.66
C GLY A 147 9.05 5.02 15.41
N LEU A 148 9.39 6.16 14.80
CA LEU A 148 10.33 6.21 13.67
C LEU A 148 11.71 5.69 14.08
N SER A 149 12.21 6.09 15.25
CA SER A 149 13.49 5.61 15.79
C SER A 149 13.48 4.10 15.98
N ARG A 150 12.43 3.53 16.58
CA ARG A 150 12.28 2.09 16.78
C ARG A 150 12.24 1.29 15.48
N LEU A 151 11.51 1.80 14.48
CA LEU A 151 11.44 1.16 13.16
C LEU A 151 12.80 1.25 12.42
N ALA A 152 13.55 2.32 12.62
CA ALA A 152 14.87 2.50 12.03
C ALA A 152 15.87 1.52 12.65
N GLU A 153 15.87 1.37 13.97
CA GLU A 153 16.66 0.37 14.70
C GLU A 153 16.30 -1.07 14.29
N ALA A 154 15.02 -1.34 14.03
CA ALA A 154 14.56 -2.62 13.49
C ALA A 154 15.01 -2.86 12.03
N GLY A 155 15.53 -1.84 11.36
CA GLY A 155 16.01 -1.93 9.98
C GLY A 155 14.89 -1.93 8.94
N VAL A 156 13.74 -1.31 9.21
CA VAL A 156 12.64 -1.16 8.24
C VAL A 156 13.14 -0.40 7.00
N SER A 157 12.76 -0.88 5.80
CA SER A 157 13.22 -0.29 4.54
C SER A 157 12.23 0.72 3.95
N VAL A 158 10.93 0.44 4.11
CA VAL A 158 9.85 1.24 3.55
C VAL A 158 8.87 1.58 4.66
N LEU A 159 8.55 2.86 4.77
CA LEU A 159 7.52 3.37 5.66
C LEU A 159 6.52 4.20 4.86
N GLN A 160 5.35 3.62 4.61
CA GLN A 160 4.30 4.29 3.85
C GLN A 160 3.28 4.91 4.79
N ALA A 161 3.15 6.24 4.75
CA ALA A 161 2.09 6.94 5.44
C ALA A 161 0.71 6.61 4.84
N LEU A 162 -0.30 6.49 5.70
CA LEU A 162 -1.68 6.30 5.28
C LEU A 162 -2.66 7.09 6.14
N THR A 163 -3.13 8.23 5.62
CA THR A 163 -4.26 8.97 6.22
C THR A 163 -5.57 8.22 6.01
N LEU A 164 -6.21 7.81 7.11
CA LEU A 164 -7.44 7.02 7.07
C LEU A 164 -8.68 7.89 6.80
N GLN A 165 -9.55 7.41 5.93
CA GLN A 165 -10.90 7.91 5.69
C GLN A 165 -11.85 7.36 6.76
N LEU A 166 -11.89 8.03 7.92
CA LEU A 166 -12.70 7.62 9.06
C LEU A 166 -14.12 8.17 8.98
N SER A 167 -15.10 7.27 8.95
CA SER A 167 -16.52 7.58 9.15
C SER A 167 -16.80 8.08 10.58
N PRO A 168 -17.93 8.78 10.83
CA PRO A 168 -18.29 9.21 12.17
C PRO A 168 -18.37 8.07 13.20
N GLY A 169 -18.84 6.89 12.78
CA GLY A 169 -18.89 5.70 13.64
C GLY A 169 -17.51 5.12 13.96
N GLU A 170 -16.55 5.21 13.03
CA GLU A 170 -15.16 4.83 13.28
C GLU A 170 -14.47 5.81 14.23
N ARG A 171 -14.67 7.11 14.04
CA ARG A 171 -14.14 8.14 14.96
C ARG A 171 -14.68 7.94 16.38
N ARG A 172 -15.98 7.66 16.52
CA ARG A 172 -16.59 7.36 17.82
C ARG A 172 -15.97 6.12 18.49
N ARG A 173 -15.75 5.03 17.75
CA ARG A 173 -15.11 3.83 18.27
C ARG A 173 -13.66 4.06 18.69
N LEU A 174 -12.90 4.85 17.92
CA LEU A 174 -11.53 5.25 18.31
C LEU A 174 -11.52 6.15 19.55
N ALA A 175 -12.56 6.95 19.73
CA ALA A 175 -12.69 7.84 20.87
C ALA A 175 -13.16 7.13 22.15
N GLU A 176 -13.65 5.88 22.06
CA GLU A 176 -14.02 5.07 23.22
C GLU A 176 -12.75 4.67 24.00
N GLY A 177 -12.42 5.45 25.03
CA GLY A 177 -11.20 5.27 25.84
C GLY A 177 -10.05 6.20 25.48
N ALA A 178 -10.23 7.09 24.50
CA ALA A 178 -9.26 8.15 24.20
C ALA A 178 -9.36 9.28 25.24
N GLU A 179 -8.24 9.97 25.48
CA GLU A 179 -8.21 11.19 26.28
C GLU A 179 -8.98 12.33 25.61
N ASP A 180 -9.40 13.35 26.37
CA ASP A 180 -10.21 14.47 25.88
C ASP A 180 -9.55 15.21 24.69
N GLU A 181 -8.22 15.33 24.69
CA GLU A 181 -7.48 15.94 23.58
C GLU A 181 -7.55 15.11 22.30
N ALA A 182 -7.36 13.79 22.42
CA ALA A 182 -7.48 12.86 21.29
C ALA A 182 -8.92 12.80 20.76
N PHE A 183 -9.92 12.85 21.65
CA PHE A 183 -11.32 13.02 21.25
C PHE A 183 -11.48 14.28 20.42
N HIS A 184 -11.03 15.43 20.90
CA HIS A 184 -11.18 16.70 20.18
C HIS A 184 -10.47 16.66 18.83
N ALA A 185 -9.24 16.13 18.77
CA ALA A 185 -8.48 15.98 17.54
C ALA A 185 -9.20 15.12 16.50
N LEU A 186 -9.75 13.97 16.91
CA LEU A 186 -10.48 13.06 16.04
C LEU A 186 -11.68 13.68 15.33
N PHE A 187 -12.33 14.69 15.91
CA PHE A 187 -13.53 15.31 15.34
C PHE A 187 -13.30 16.70 14.74
N HIS A 188 -12.28 17.42 15.20
CA HIS A 188 -12.12 18.85 14.89
C HIS A 188 -10.81 19.21 14.19
N ARG A 189 -9.77 18.37 14.23
CA ARG A 189 -8.53 18.63 13.49
C ARG A 189 -8.61 18.12 12.05
N PRO A 190 -7.93 18.79 11.11
CA PRO A 190 -7.77 18.26 9.76
C PRO A 190 -6.99 16.93 9.81
N PRO A 191 -7.18 16.04 8.82
CA PRO A 191 -6.40 14.80 8.73
C PRO A 191 -4.89 15.11 8.66
N PRO A 192 -4.02 14.32 9.32
CA PRO A 192 -2.59 14.57 9.28
C PRO A 192 -2.04 14.42 7.86
N SER A 193 -1.04 15.25 7.53
CA SER A 193 -0.42 15.27 6.19
C SER A 193 0.49 14.07 5.97
N GLU A 194 0.16 13.23 4.98
CA GLU A 194 1.02 12.11 4.56
C GLU A 194 2.40 12.57 4.13
N ARG A 195 2.46 13.69 3.39
CA ARG A 195 3.71 14.24 2.87
C ARG A 195 4.58 14.72 4.03
N ALA A 196 4.04 15.47 4.98
CA ALA A 196 4.82 15.93 6.13
C ALA A 196 5.43 14.75 6.92
N PHE A 197 4.63 13.71 7.17
CA PHE A 197 5.13 12.49 7.82
C PHE A 197 6.22 11.79 6.99
N ALA A 198 5.98 11.55 5.70
CA ALA A 198 6.93 10.87 4.82
C ALA A 198 8.27 11.62 4.73
N ARG A 199 8.24 12.96 4.74
CA ARG A 199 9.43 13.80 4.79
C ARG A 199 10.21 13.61 6.07
N ARG A 200 9.54 13.68 7.23
CA ARG A 200 10.17 13.48 8.53
C ARG A 200 10.82 12.10 8.61
N ALA A 201 10.09 11.07 8.19
CA ALA A 201 10.57 9.69 8.11
C ALA A 201 11.82 9.55 7.22
N TYR A 202 11.80 10.16 6.02
CA TYR A 202 12.94 10.12 5.10
C TYR A 202 14.14 10.91 5.60
N GLN A 203 13.94 12.15 6.09
CA GLN A 203 15.04 13.02 6.51
C GLN A 203 15.69 12.54 7.81
N GLY A 204 14.90 12.03 8.76
CA GLY A 204 15.39 11.53 10.04
C GLY A 204 16.05 10.15 9.93
N HIS A 205 15.50 9.26 9.10
CA HIS A 205 15.83 7.83 9.14
C HIS A 205 16.03 7.16 7.78
N GLY A 206 15.86 7.88 6.66
CA GLY A 206 16.13 7.36 5.32
C GLY A 206 15.08 6.39 4.77
N PHE A 207 13.88 6.34 5.35
CA PHE A 207 12.83 5.43 4.87
C PHE A 207 12.37 5.75 3.45
N ALA A 208 12.23 4.74 2.61
CA ALA A 208 11.54 4.89 1.34
C ALA A 208 10.02 5.07 1.58
N PRO A 209 9.35 6.00 0.88
CA PRO A 209 7.96 6.39 1.21
C PRO A 209 6.87 5.50 0.59
N PHE A 210 7.21 4.70 -0.44
CA PHE A 210 6.20 3.96 -1.21
C PHE A 210 6.54 2.48 -1.27
N VAL A 211 5.57 1.64 -0.92
CA VAL A 211 5.64 0.21 -1.21
C VAL A 211 5.73 0.00 -2.72
N SER A 212 6.19 -1.17 -3.18
CA SER A 212 6.13 -1.54 -4.60
C SER A 212 5.03 -2.59 -4.82
N ARG A 213 4.43 -2.59 -6.01
CA ARG A 213 3.39 -3.55 -6.39
C ARG A 213 3.98 -4.97 -6.35
N PRO A 214 3.32 -5.94 -5.70
CA PRO A 214 3.67 -7.35 -5.88
C PRO A 214 3.49 -7.74 -7.35
N LEU A 215 4.50 -8.38 -7.93
CA LEU A 215 4.48 -8.81 -9.33
C LEU A 215 4.02 -10.26 -9.45
N PRO A 216 3.38 -10.63 -10.57
CA PRO A 216 3.08 -12.02 -10.84
C PRO A 216 4.37 -12.82 -10.98
N THR A 217 4.28 -14.11 -10.70
CA THR A 217 5.38 -15.08 -10.88
C THR A 217 4.90 -16.20 -11.78
N GLU A 218 5.82 -17.06 -12.23
CA GLU A 218 5.44 -18.22 -13.02
C GLU A 218 4.36 -19.05 -12.30
N PRO A 219 3.33 -19.56 -13.02
CA PRO A 219 3.20 -19.57 -14.49
C PRO A 219 2.57 -18.32 -15.12
N LEU A 220 2.18 -17.30 -14.34
CA LEU A 220 1.59 -16.08 -14.91
C LEU A 220 2.67 -15.23 -15.61
N ARG A 221 2.34 -14.76 -16.81
CA ARG A 221 3.19 -13.87 -17.62
C ARG A 221 2.85 -12.39 -17.35
N GLY A 222 3.65 -11.49 -17.93
CA GLY A 222 3.39 -10.05 -17.90
C GLY A 222 4.04 -9.30 -16.73
N ALA A 223 4.97 -9.92 -15.99
CA ALA A 223 5.70 -9.24 -14.91
C ALA A 223 6.37 -7.94 -15.40
N SER A 224 7.05 -7.97 -16.55
CA SER A 224 7.69 -6.80 -17.17
C SER A 224 6.67 -5.68 -17.48
N ASN A 225 5.57 -5.99 -18.18
CA ASN A 225 4.51 -5.01 -18.44
C ASN A 225 3.97 -4.41 -17.13
N ARG A 226 3.80 -5.22 -16.08
CA ARG A 226 3.28 -4.73 -14.79
C ARG A 226 4.26 -3.90 -13.99
N GLU A 227 5.56 -4.14 -14.14
CA GLU A 227 6.60 -3.26 -13.60
C GLU A 227 6.49 -1.87 -14.23
N VAL A 228 6.41 -1.82 -15.56
CA VAL A 228 6.26 -0.58 -16.32
C VAL A 228 4.94 0.13 -15.97
N ALA A 229 3.82 -0.60 -15.90
CA ALA A 229 2.54 -0.04 -15.47
C ALA A 229 2.62 0.50 -14.03
N GLY A 230 3.31 -0.21 -13.13
CA GLY A 230 3.53 0.22 -11.75
C GLY A 230 4.35 1.51 -11.66
N LEU A 231 5.36 1.66 -12.51
CA LEU A 231 6.17 2.86 -12.62
C LEU A 231 5.35 4.07 -13.10
N LEU A 232 4.58 3.91 -14.18
CA LEU A 232 3.67 4.95 -14.67
C LEU A 232 2.60 5.32 -13.64
N ALA A 233 1.99 4.34 -12.98
CA ALA A 233 1.02 4.60 -11.92
C ALA A 233 1.64 5.38 -10.76
N ARG A 234 2.90 5.09 -10.40
CA ARG A 234 3.65 5.84 -9.38
C ARG A 234 3.93 7.28 -9.83
N ALA A 235 4.33 7.50 -11.08
CA ALA A 235 4.49 8.85 -11.62
C ALA A 235 3.17 9.64 -11.57
N GLY A 236 2.05 9.00 -11.97
CA GLY A 236 0.71 9.58 -11.88
C GLY A 236 0.31 9.96 -10.45
N ASP A 237 0.54 9.08 -9.48
CA ASP A 237 0.23 9.32 -8.05
C ASP A 237 1.10 10.45 -7.48
N LEU A 238 2.39 10.47 -7.78
CA LEU A 238 3.30 11.54 -7.37
C LEU A 238 2.88 12.90 -7.95
N CYS A 239 2.53 12.97 -9.23
CA CYS A 239 2.01 14.20 -9.84
C CYS A 239 0.75 14.70 -9.11
N LEU A 240 -0.19 13.81 -8.74
CA LEU A 240 -1.36 14.20 -7.95
C LEU A 240 -0.99 14.72 -6.56
N ARG A 241 -0.09 14.04 -5.86
CA ARG A 241 0.38 14.42 -4.52
C ARG A 241 1.14 15.75 -4.51
N LEU A 242 1.79 16.08 -5.62
CA LEU A 242 2.49 17.34 -5.85
C LEU A 242 1.57 18.43 -6.43
N ALA A 243 0.26 18.19 -6.51
CA ALA A 243 -0.72 19.11 -7.08
C ALA A 243 -0.38 19.58 -8.51
N GLN A 244 0.33 18.77 -9.28
CA GLN A 244 0.62 19.05 -10.69
C GLN A 244 -0.67 18.99 -11.52
N PRO A 245 -0.69 19.56 -12.75
CA PRO A 245 -1.88 19.57 -13.59
C PRO A 245 -2.49 18.18 -13.79
N GLN A 246 -3.79 18.06 -13.52
CA GLN A 246 -4.51 16.77 -13.57
C GLN A 246 -4.37 16.06 -14.92
N GLY A 247 -4.26 16.80 -16.04
CA GLY A 247 -4.06 16.20 -17.36
C GLY A 247 -2.81 15.31 -17.42
N ARG A 248 -1.71 15.72 -16.76
CA ARG A 248 -0.45 14.97 -16.73
C ARG A 248 -0.58 13.67 -15.95
N SER A 249 -1.15 13.73 -14.74
CA SER A 249 -1.35 12.52 -13.93
C SER A 249 -2.31 11.53 -14.59
N GLN A 250 -3.39 12.02 -15.21
CA GLN A 250 -4.34 11.19 -15.94
C GLN A 250 -3.73 10.54 -17.20
N GLY A 251 -2.75 11.19 -17.84
CA GLY A 251 -1.94 10.62 -18.92
C GLY A 251 -1.22 9.36 -18.46
N TYR A 252 -0.43 9.46 -17.38
CA TYR A 252 0.29 8.32 -16.81
C TYR A 252 -0.64 7.20 -16.35
N PHE A 253 -1.76 7.50 -15.67
CA PHE A 253 -2.71 6.46 -15.27
C PHE A 253 -3.36 5.76 -16.47
N ARG A 254 -3.63 6.48 -17.56
CA ARG A 254 -4.19 5.89 -18.78
C ARG A 254 -3.19 4.96 -19.45
N ALA A 255 -1.93 5.40 -19.58
CA ALA A 255 -0.85 4.57 -20.12
C ALA A 255 -0.63 3.33 -19.24
N ALA A 256 -0.57 3.50 -17.92
CA ALA A 256 -0.43 2.41 -16.95
C ALA A 256 -1.53 1.36 -17.13
N ARG A 257 -2.80 1.77 -17.23
CA ARG A 257 -3.93 0.84 -17.43
C ARG A 257 -3.83 0.08 -18.74
N TRP A 258 -3.44 0.75 -19.82
CA TRP A 258 -3.28 0.09 -21.11
C TRP A 258 -2.12 -0.93 -21.07
N ILE A 259 -0.98 -0.54 -20.52
CA ILE A 259 0.19 -1.43 -20.36
C ILE A 259 -0.12 -2.62 -19.43
N ASP A 260 -0.87 -2.40 -18.36
CA ASP A 260 -1.27 -3.45 -17.42
C ASP A 260 -2.22 -4.48 -18.06
N ALA A 261 -3.06 -4.04 -18.99
CA ALA A 261 -4.10 -4.87 -19.62
C ALA A 261 -3.68 -5.49 -20.97
N THR A 262 -2.61 -5.00 -21.60
CA THR A 262 -2.23 -5.44 -22.94
C THR A 262 -1.57 -6.81 -22.94
N GLU A 263 -1.91 -7.63 -23.94
CA GLU A 263 -1.24 -8.92 -24.21
C GLU A 263 0.07 -8.75 -24.99
N TYR A 264 0.31 -7.55 -25.56
CA TYR A 264 1.53 -7.25 -26.29
C TYR A 264 2.74 -7.13 -25.36
N ASP A 265 3.90 -7.58 -25.84
CA ASP A 265 5.17 -7.32 -25.18
C ASP A 265 5.54 -5.84 -25.35
N VAL A 266 5.43 -5.06 -24.27
CA VAL A 266 5.71 -3.62 -24.30
C VAL A 266 7.18 -3.35 -24.60
N ALA A 267 8.10 -4.22 -24.18
CA ALA A 267 9.51 -4.08 -24.51
C ALA A 267 9.78 -4.33 -26.01
N ALA A 268 9.01 -5.23 -26.64
CA ALA A 268 9.07 -5.39 -28.10
C ALA A 268 8.51 -4.15 -28.81
N LEU A 269 7.35 -3.65 -28.40
CA LEU A 269 6.74 -2.46 -28.98
C LEU A 269 7.66 -1.23 -28.89
N ALA A 270 8.36 -1.05 -27.76
CA ALA A 270 9.32 0.04 -27.58
C ALA A 270 10.50 -0.07 -28.55
N ARG A 271 11.13 -1.25 -28.63
CA ARG A 271 12.29 -1.48 -29.53
C ARG A 271 11.96 -1.28 -31.01
N GLU A 272 10.73 -1.54 -31.40
CA GLU A 272 10.25 -1.37 -32.78
C GLU A 272 9.75 0.06 -33.07
N GLY A 273 9.75 0.96 -32.07
CA GLY A 273 9.20 2.32 -32.21
C GLY A 273 7.68 2.37 -32.32
N ASN A 274 7.00 1.27 -31.97
CA ASN A 274 5.55 1.10 -32.12
C ASN A 274 4.75 1.64 -30.93
N LEU A 275 5.39 2.06 -29.82
CA LEU A 275 4.66 2.71 -28.73
C LEU A 275 4.02 4.04 -29.15
N GLY A 276 4.62 4.77 -30.09
CA GLY A 276 4.11 6.06 -30.56
C GLY A 276 2.78 5.97 -31.32
N VAL A 277 2.35 4.78 -31.78
CA VAL A 277 1.05 4.60 -32.44
C VAL A 277 -0.06 4.22 -31.45
N VAL A 278 0.27 3.96 -30.19
CA VAL A 278 -0.70 3.60 -29.15
C VAL A 278 -1.33 4.88 -28.59
N GLY A 279 -2.56 5.20 -28.99
CA GLY A 279 -3.25 6.43 -28.58
C GLY A 279 -3.53 6.59 -27.07
N HIS A 280 -3.23 5.58 -26.26
CA HIS A 280 -3.31 5.62 -24.80
C HIS A 280 -1.98 5.91 -24.11
N VAL A 281 -0.87 5.93 -24.85
CA VAL A 281 0.48 6.23 -24.36
C VAL A 281 0.90 7.56 -24.98
N ASP A 282 0.86 8.63 -24.18
CA ASP A 282 1.34 9.94 -24.62
C ASP A 282 2.88 10.00 -24.66
N ASP A 283 3.45 11.05 -25.26
CA ASP A 283 4.89 11.18 -25.44
C ASP A 283 5.65 11.12 -24.09
N ALA A 284 5.11 11.77 -23.04
CA ALA A 284 5.71 11.75 -21.71
C ALA A 284 5.70 10.35 -21.07
N SER A 285 4.64 9.58 -21.28
CA SER A 285 4.58 8.18 -20.83
C SER A 285 5.52 7.30 -21.63
N ARG A 286 5.64 7.53 -22.95
CA ARG A 286 6.55 6.79 -23.83
C ARG A 286 8.01 6.98 -23.40
N GLU A 287 8.43 8.22 -23.18
CA GLU A 287 9.80 8.55 -22.75
C GLU A 287 10.18 7.82 -21.46
N LEU A 288 9.28 7.84 -20.46
CA LEU A 288 9.48 7.12 -19.20
C LEU A 288 9.58 5.61 -19.41
N VAL A 289 8.74 5.03 -20.28
CA VAL A 289 8.77 3.58 -20.59
C VAL A 289 10.09 3.20 -21.26
N GLU A 290 10.52 3.97 -22.25
CA GLU A 290 11.76 3.74 -22.99
C GLU A 290 12.99 3.84 -22.07
N GLU A 291 13.06 4.89 -21.25
CA GLU A 291 14.13 5.07 -20.24
C GLU A 291 14.20 3.88 -19.28
N TRP A 292 13.05 3.43 -18.76
CA TRP A 292 13.00 2.30 -17.83
C TRP A 292 13.46 0.99 -18.49
N LEU A 293 13.05 0.74 -19.73
CA LEU A 293 13.43 -0.46 -20.46
C LEU A 293 14.92 -0.48 -20.82
N GLU A 294 15.54 0.69 -21.01
CA GLU A 294 16.97 0.82 -21.29
C GLU A 294 17.82 0.71 -20.03
N THR A 295 17.41 1.37 -18.94
CA THR A 295 18.28 1.59 -17.76
C THR A 295 17.86 0.81 -16.52
N GLY A 296 16.61 0.35 -16.45
CA GLY A 296 16.02 -0.21 -15.23
C GLY A 296 15.74 0.85 -14.15
N ALA A 297 15.79 2.14 -14.49
CA ALA A 297 15.54 3.28 -13.60
C ALA A 297 14.69 4.33 -14.32
N SER A 298 14.15 5.32 -13.57
CA SER A 298 13.46 6.45 -14.17
C SER A 298 13.81 7.74 -13.45
N SER A 299 14.52 8.63 -14.15
CA SER A 299 14.88 9.96 -13.65
C SER A 299 13.65 10.76 -13.25
N LEU A 300 12.57 10.71 -14.03
CA LEU A 300 11.34 11.41 -13.71
C LEU A 300 10.73 10.94 -12.38
N VAL A 301 10.68 9.64 -12.12
CA VAL A 301 10.11 9.11 -10.86
C VAL A 301 11.01 9.46 -9.68
N ASP A 302 12.33 9.44 -9.86
CA ASP A 302 13.30 9.84 -8.85
C ASP A 302 13.20 11.35 -8.54
N GLU A 303 13.04 12.19 -9.56
CA GLU A 303 12.81 13.64 -9.42
C GLU A 303 11.51 13.93 -8.67
N LEU A 304 10.39 13.33 -9.09
CA LEU A 304 9.09 13.50 -8.43
C LEU A 304 9.11 12.98 -6.99
N THR A 305 9.80 11.87 -6.74
CA THR A 305 9.96 11.33 -5.37
C THR A 305 10.79 12.28 -4.52
N THR A 306 11.88 12.81 -5.07
CA THR A 306 12.71 13.81 -4.40
C THR A 306 11.90 15.06 -4.10
N GLU A 307 11.16 15.60 -5.07
CA GLU A 307 10.28 16.75 -4.88
C GLU A 307 9.23 16.48 -3.79
N TYR A 308 8.63 15.30 -3.77
CA TYR A 308 7.70 14.89 -2.72
C TYR A 308 8.33 14.92 -1.33
N LEU A 309 9.59 14.47 -1.20
CA LEU A 309 10.31 14.34 0.07
C LEU A 309 11.08 15.60 0.51
N THR A 310 11.43 16.49 -0.41
CA THR A 310 12.33 17.63 -0.13
C THR A 310 11.82 18.97 -0.63
N GLY A 311 10.92 18.98 -1.60
CA GLY A 311 10.40 20.21 -2.22
C GLY A 311 9.65 21.12 -1.24
N PRO A 312 9.40 22.40 -1.59
CA PRO A 312 8.66 23.32 -0.73
C PRO A 312 7.27 22.78 -0.39
N PHE A 313 6.86 22.93 0.88
CA PHE A 313 5.54 22.55 1.36
C PHE A 313 4.75 23.85 1.53
N GLU A 314 3.93 24.19 0.54
CA GLU A 314 2.84 25.14 0.78
C GLU A 314 1.75 24.35 1.50
N GLU A 315 1.58 24.61 2.80
CA GLU A 315 0.32 24.26 3.47
C GLU A 315 -0.76 25.08 2.78
N THR A 316 -1.40 24.48 1.77
CA THR A 316 -2.72 24.94 1.39
C THR A 316 -3.61 24.68 2.59
N GLU A 317 -3.85 25.75 3.37
CA GLU A 317 -4.92 25.77 4.37
C GLU A 317 -6.20 25.26 3.67
N PRO A 318 -6.91 24.28 4.28
CA PRO A 318 -8.12 23.71 3.69
C PRO A 318 -9.26 24.73 3.54
#